data_AF-A0A7J2R425-F1
#
_entry.id   AF-A0A7J2R425-F1
#
_cell.length_a   1.000
_cell.length_b   1.000
_cell.length_c   1.000
_cell.angle_alpha   90.00
_cell.angle_beta   90.00
_cell.angle_gamma   90.00
#
_symmetry.space_group_name_H-M   'P 1'
#
loop_
_entity.id
_entity.type
_entity.pdbx_description
1 polymer ?
#
loop_
_entity_poly.entity_id
_entity_poly.type
_entity_poly.pdbx_seq_one_letter_code
_entity_poly.pdbx_strand_id
1 'polypeptide(L)'
;METGTKRIVAIALIAVIVVAVSIVAVVLISAPESKIKYPGAPSSRPNTIVIGFTGDLGEIQGDGNYEGGYFAAKTINEAGGFEVGGETYYIGVAKEDTDESNP
;
A
#
# COMPACT_ATOMS: atom_id res chain seq x y z
N MET A 1 -25.65 -14.45 -38.99
CA MET A 1 -24.94 -13.18 -38.72
C MET A 1 -23.85 -13.01 -39.75
N GLU A 2 -23.87 -11.91 -40.52
CA GLU A 2 -22.80 -11.56 -41.45
C GLU A 2 -21.45 -11.42 -40.73
N THR A 3 -20.37 -11.74 -41.43
CA THR A 3 -18.99 -11.72 -40.92
C THR A 3 -18.60 -10.34 -40.36
N GLY A 4 -19.14 -9.27 -40.95
CA GLY A 4 -18.96 -7.89 -40.47
C GLY A 4 -19.59 -7.65 -39.10
N THR A 5 -20.85 -8.06 -38.91
CA THR A 5 -21.55 -7.94 -37.63
C THR A 5 -20.86 -8.71 -36.51
N LYS A 6 -20.38 -9.92 -36.78
CA LYS A 6 -19.62 -10.72 -35.79
C LYS A 6 -18.32 -10.03 -35.36
N ARG A 7 -17.59 -9.40 -36.29
CA ARG A 7 -16.36 -8.66 -35.99
C ARG A 7 -16.63 -7.44 -35.13
N ILE A 8 -17.66 -6.65 -35.45
CA ILE A 8 -18.02 -5.45 -34.68
C ILE A 8 -18.40 -5.84 -33.24
N VAL A 9 -19.23 -6.88 -33.08
CA VAL A 9 -19.62 -7.39 -31.76
C VAL A 9 -18.40 -7.90 -30.98
N ALA A 10 -17.48 -8.62 -31.62
CA ALA A 10 -16.27 -9.12 -30.97
C ALA A 10 -15.36 -7.97 -30.47
N ILE A 11 -15.18 -6.93 -31.28
CA ILE A 11 -14.37 -5.76 -30.90
C ILE A 11 -15.01 -5.02 -29.72
N ALA A 12 -16.34 -4.82 -29.76
CA ALA A 12 -17.07 -4.16 -28.67
C ALA A 12 -16.94 -4.94 -27.35
N LEU A 13 -17.03 -6.27 -27.40
CA LEU A 13 -16.83 -7.14 -26.24
C LEU A 13 -15.42 -7.03 -25.65
N ILE A 14 -14.39 -7.05 -26.49
CA ILE A 14 -13.00 -6.92 -26.03
C ILE A 14 -12.78 -5.56 -25.37
N ALA A 15 -13.29 -4.47 -25.98
CA ALA A 15 -13.16 -3.13 -25.42
C ALA A 15 -13.79 -3.02 -24.02
N VAL A 16 -14.98 -3.62 -23.82
CA VAL A 16 -15.64 -3.64 -22.51
C VAL A 16 -14.84 -4.45 -21.48
N ILE A 17 -14.30 -5.61 -21.87
CA ILE A 17 -13.50 -6.45 -20.98
C ILE A 17 -12.22 -5.72 -20.56
N VAL A 18 -11.53 -5.08 -21.51
CA VAL A 18 -10.29 -4.32 -21.22
C VAL A 18 -10.58 -3.19 -20.23
N VAL A 19 -11.63 -2.39 -20.45
CA VAL A 19 -12.00 -1.30 -19.54
C VAL A 19 -12.36 -1.84 -18.14
N ALA A 20 -13.13 -2.92 -18.06
CA ALA A 20 -13.51 -3.52 -16.79
C ALA A 20 -12.30 -4.06 -16.01
N VAL A 21 -11.39 -4.77 -16.67
CA VAL A 21 -10.16 -5.29 -16.05
C VAL A 21 -9.25 -4.14 -15.61
N SER A 22 -9.13 -3.07 -16.41
CA SER A 22 -8.31 -1.91 -16.03
C SER A 22 -8.86 -1.19 -14.79
N ILE A 23 -10.18 -1.00 -14.68
CA ILE A 23 -10.79 -0.36 -13.50
C ILE A 23 -10.58 -1.21 -12.25
N VAL A 24 -10.81 -2.52 -12.35
CA VAL A 24 -10.61 -3.44 -11.22
C VAL A 24 -9.14 -3.50 -10.82
N ALA A 25 -8.21 -3.50 -11.79
CA ALA A 25 -6.78 -3.45 -11.51
C ALA A 25 -6.37 -2.15 -10.79
N VAL A 26 -6.88 -0.99 -11.21
CA VAL A 26 -6.61 0.30 -10.53
C VAL A 26 -7.13 0.28 -9.09
N VAL A 27 -8.33 -0.25 -8.85
CA VAL A 27 -8.91 -0.34 -7.51
C VAL A 27 -8.13 -1.32 -6.62
N LEU A 28 -7.66 -2.45 -7.15
CA LEU A 28 -6.91 -3.45 -6.37
C LEU A 28 -5.45 -3.08 -6.13
N ILE A 29 -4.80 -2.38 -7.07
CA ILE A 29 -3.41 -1.89 -6.94
C ILE A 29 -3.35 -0.68 -5.99
N SER A 30 -4.46 0.04 -5.84
CA SER A 30 -4.66 1.01 -4.77
C SER A 30 -4.81 0.27 -3.43
N ALA A 31 -3.74 -0.37 -2.95
CA ALA A 31 -3.66 -0.87 -1.58
C ALA A 31 -4.14 0.24 -0.64
N PRO A 32 -4.87 -0.07 0.45
CA PRO A 32 -5.47 0.97 1.28
C PRO A 32 -4.36 1.76 1.99
N GLU A 33 -3.92 2.85 1.35
CA GLU A 33 -2.98 3.82 1.93
C GLU A 33 -3.52 4.38 3.25
N SER A 34 -4.84 4.28 3.48
CA SER A 34 -5.49 4.67 4.72
C SER A 34 -4.95 3.93 5.96
N LYS A 35 -4.43 2.71 5.79
CA LYS A 35 -3.79 1.94 6.87
C LYS A 35 -2.29 2.25 7.05
N ILE A 36 -1.67 2.98 6.12
CA ILE A 36 -0.24 3.30 6.15
C ILE A 36 -0.05 4.67 6.79
N LYS A 37 0.85 4.76 7.77
CA LYS A 37 1.30 6.01 8.38
C LYS A 37 2.70 6.33 7.87
N TYR A 38 2.94 7.61 7.60
CA TYR A 38 4.23 8.11 7.11
C TYR A 38 4.77 9.16 8.08
N PRO A 39 5.18 8.76 9.30
CA PRO A 39 5.58 9.71 10.32
C PRO A 39 6.84 10.46 9.90
N GLY A 40 6.82 11.80 9.98
CA GLY A 40 7.99 12.62 9.66
C GLY A 40 8.35 12.73 8.16
N ALA A 41 7.65 12.02 7.28
CA ALA A 41 7.94 12.04 5.84
C ALA A 41 7.31 13.28 5.15
N PRO A 42 7.90 13.77 4.04
CA PRO A 42 7.33 14.85 3.25
C PRO A 42 5.95 14.47 2.69
N SER A 43 5.06 15.46 2.59
CA SER A 43 3.67 15.26 2.12
C SER A 43 3.57 14.70 0.70
N SER A 44 4.57 14.96 -0.15
CA SER A 44 4.66 14.45 -1.51
C SER A 44 5.00 12.95 -1.60
N ARG A 45 5.53 12.34 -0.53
CA ARG A 45 5.85 10.90 -0.41
C ARG A 45 6.46 10.28 -1.70
N PRO A 46 7.55 10.85 -2.24
CA PRO A 46 7.99 10.54 -3.60
C PRO A 46 8.48 9.08 -3.76
N ASN A 47 9.19 8.55 -2.77
CA ASN A 47 9.69 7.18 -2.74
C ASN A 47 9.56 6.63 -1.33
N THR A 48 8.79 5.54 -1.15
CA THR A 48 8.48 5.02 0.18
C THR A 48 8.62 3.52 0.25
N ILE A 49 9.30 3.03 1.29
CA ILE A 49 9.31 1.61 1.68
C ILE A 49 8.38 1.44 2.87
N VAL A 50 7.45 0.50 2.78
CA VAL A 50 6.45 0.27 3.83
C VAL A 50 6.83 -0.95 4.64
N ILE A 51 6.89 -0.79 5.96
CA ILE A 51 7.16 -1.86 6.93
C ILE A 51 5.84 -2.22 7.62
N GLY A 52 5.48 -3.50 7.57
CA GLY A 52 4.30 -4.03 8.24
C GLY A 52 4.63 -4.55 9.63
N PHE A 53 3.83 -4.15 10.62
CA PHE A 53 3.85 -4.66 11.98
C PHE A 53 2.59 -5.50 12.20
N THR A 54 2.80 -6.74 12.65
CA THR A 54 1.74 -7.72 12.89
C THR A 54 1.95 -8.35 14.26
N GLY A 55 0.86 -8.74 14.92
CA GLY A 55 0.85 -9.36 16.24
C GLY A 55 -0.40 -8.95 17.01
N ASP A 56 -0.49 -9.32 18.29
CA ASP A 56 -1.49 -8.78 19.21
C ASP A 56 -1.13 -7.34 19.58
N LEU A 57 -1.61 -6.38 18.77
CA LEU A 57 -1.31 -4.96 18.89
C LEU A 57 -2.31 -4.23 19.80
N GLY A 58 -3.27 -4.95 20.38
CA GLY A 58 -4.22 -4.44 21.36
C GLY A 58 -3.65 -4.43 22.79
N GLU A 59 -2.69 -5.32 23.07
CA GLU A 59 -2.04 -5.45 24.37
C GLU A 59 -0.69 -4.73 24.44
N ILE A 60 -0.19 -4.50 25.67
CA ILE A 60 1.00 -3.67 25.96
C ILE A 60 2.25 -4.09 25.15
N GLN A 61 2.36 -5.39 24.83
CA GLN A 61 3.54 -5.95 24.15
C GLN A 61 3.52 -5.65 22.65
N GLY A 62 2.37 -5.77 21.98
CA GLY A 62 2.28 -5.40 20.57
C GLY A 62 2.11 -3.91 20.34
N ASP A 63 1.53 -3.16 21.27
CA ASP A 63 1.53 -1.69 21.19
C ASP A 63 2.97 -1.14 21.17
N GLY A 64 3.83 -1.66 22.05
CA GLY A 64 5.26 -1.33 22.05
C GLY A 64 6.00 -1.73 20.76
N ASN A 65 5.59 -2.81 20.11
CA ASN A 65 6.15 -3.24 18.82
C ASN A 65 5.83 -2.22 17.71
N TYR A 66 4.57 -1.81 17.59
CA TYR A 66 4.15 -0.84 16.59
C TYR A 66 4.71 0.56 16.87
N GLU A 67 4.61 1.04 18.11
CA GLU A 67 5.07 2.38 18.49
C GLU A 67 6.60 2.51 18.35
N GLY A 68 7.36 1.48 18.69
CA GLY A 68 8.82 1.45 18.45
C GLY A 68 9.16 1.61 16.96
N GLY A 69 8.45 0.89 16.10
CA GLY A 69 8.55 1.03 14.64
C GLY A 69 8.16 2.42 14.14
N TYR A 70 7.08 2.98 14.67
CA TYR A 70 6.59 4.32 14.33
C TYR A 70 7.62 5.40 14.68
N PHE A 71 8.19 5.38 15.89
CA PHE A 71 9.19 6.37 16.31
C PHE A 71 10.52 6.23 15.54
N ALA A 72 10.94 5.01 15.23
CA ALA A 72 12.12 4.78 14.38
C ALA A 72 11.90 5.36 12.98
N ALA A 73 10.76 5.06 12.36
CA ALA A 73 10.39 5.60 11.05
C ALA A 73 10.35 7.13 11.07
N LYS A 74 9.74 7.73 12.10
CA LYS A 74 9.71 9.18 12.29
C LYS A 74 11.11 9.79 12.30
N THR A 75 12.00 9.23 13.13
CA THR A 75 13.36 9.73 13.31
C THR A 75 14.15 9.68 12.01
N ILE A 76 14.05 8.57 11.27
CA ILE A 76 14.74 8.41 9.98
C ILE A 76 14.19 9.39 8.94
N ASN A 77 12.87 9.53 8.86
CA ASN A 77 12.23 10.41 7.89
C ASN A 77 12.52 11.89 8.16
N GLU A 78 12.49 12.32 9.43
CA GLU A 78 12.85 13.68 9.84
C GLU A 78 14.33 14.00 9.59
N ALA A 79 15.21 13.00 9.59
CA ALA A 79 16.61 13.13 9.20
C ALA A 79 16.83 13.23 7.67
N GLY A 80 15.76 13.17 6.87
CA GLY A 80 15.81 13.23 5.41
C GLY A 80 15.69 11.89 4.70
N GLY A 81 15.31 10.82 5.40
CA GLY A 81 15.16 9.47 4.82
C GLY A 81 16.49 8.71 4.74
N PHE A 82 16.58 7.73 3.84
CA PHE A 82 17.79 6.93 3.61
C PHE A 82 18.03 6.71 2.12
N GLU A 83 19.29 6.59 1.71
CA GLU A 83 19.65 6.41 0.29
C GLU A 83 19.76 4.93 -0.10
N VAL A 84 19.16 4.58 -1.23
CA VAL A 84 19.33 3.28 -1.89
C VAL A 84 19.59 3.53 -3.38
N GLY A 85 20.80 3.23 -3.85
CA GLY A 85 21.14 3.38 -5.27
C GLY A 85 21.10 4.82 -5.79
N GLY A 86 21.36 5.82 -4.93
CA GLY A 86 21.35 7.25 -5.29
C GLY A 86 19.97 7.91 -5.21
N GLU A 87 18.93 7.17 -4.81
CA GLU A 87 17.59 7.69 -4.58
C GLU A 87 17.29 7.74 -3.09
N THR A 88 16.66 8.82 -2.63
CA THR A 88 16.20 8.95 -1.23
C THR A 88 14.86 8.27 -1.04
N TYR A 89 14.78 7.34 -0.09
CA TYR A 89 13.58 6.66 0.34
C TYR A 89 13.15 7.09 1.74
N TYR A 90 11.84 7.10 1.97
CA TYR A 90 11.22 7.32 3.26
C TYR A 90 10.53 6.05 3.74
N ILE A 91 10.25 5.98 5.04
CA ILE A 91 9.63 4.83 5.68
C ILE A 91 8.15 5.10 5.93
N GLY A 92 7.30 4.21 5.42
CA GLY A 92 5.91 4.06 5.84
C GLY A 92 5.79 2.90 6.83
N VAL A 93 4.84 3.00 7.75
CA VAL A 93 4.50 1.93 8.69
C VAL A 93 3.04 1.55 8.53
N ALA A 94 2.77 0.26 8.45
CA ALA A 94 1.42 -0.29 8.45
C ALA A 94 1.27 -1.23 9.65
N LYS A 95 0.05 -1.35 10.18
CA LYS A 95 -0.23 -2.29 11.25
C LYS A 95 -1.46 -3.13 10.97
N GLU A 96 -1.38 -4.40 11.34
CA GLU A 96 -2.50 -5.34 11.36
C GLU A 96 -2.49 -6.06 12.71
N ASP A 97 -3.61 -6.00 13.41
CA ASP A 97 -3.79 -6.67 14.69
C ASP A 97 -4.29 -8.09 14.43
N THR A 98 -3.54 -9.09 14.89
CA THR A 98 -3.88 -10.50 14.72
C THR A 98 -4.68 -11.06 15.90
N ASP A 99 -4.84 -10.28 16.97
CA ASP A 99 -5.62 -10.65 18.17
C ASP A 99 -5.21 -12.01 18.76
N GLU A 100 -3.95 -12.40 18.58
CA GLU A 100 -3.49 -13.77 18.81
C GLU A 100 -3.35 -14.14 20.31
N SER A 101 -3.40 -13.15 21.21
CA SER A 101 -3.38 -13.37 22.66
C SER A 101 -4.76 -13.28 23.32
N ASN A 102 -5.84 -13.10 22.55
CA ASN A 102 -7.20 -13.03 23.09
C ASN A 102 -7.73 -14.45 23.41
N PRO A 103 -7.99 -14.78 24.69
CA PRO A 103 -8.30 -16.15 25.14
C PRO A 103 -9.72 -16.64 24.83
#